data_AF-A0A5B7J510-F1
#
_entry.id   AF-A0A5B7J510-F1
#
_cell.length_a   1.000
_cell.length_b   1.000
_cell.length_c   1.000
_cell.angle_alpha   90.00
_cell.angle_beta   90.00
_cell.angle_gamma   90.00
#
_symmetry.space_group_name_H-M   'P 1'
#
loop_
_entity.id
_entity.type
_entity.pdbx_description
1 polymer ?
#
loop_
_entity_poly.entity_id
_entity_poly.type
_entity_poly.pdbx_seq_one_letter_code
_entity_poly.pdbx_strand_id
1 'polypeptide(L)'
;MACRIPEVASLVEEAQDKFQLVFGTVADVAVMAPGRVNIIGEHTDYNDGFVFPMALPMVTVVVGRRVEGGCCRVHTMSTQADKPHQVEFPAPSPSTTLQPGSPAWANYVKGVVANFPGIFFFVFFP
;
A
#
# COMPACT_ATOMS: atom_id res chain seq x y z
N MET A 1 11.17 22.37 -16.27
CA MET A 1 11.32 22.73 -14.83
C MET A 1 11.08 21.45 -14.03
N ALA A 2 11.96 21.07 -13.10
CA ALA A 2 11.75 19.87 -12.30
C ALA A 2 10.59 20.10 -11.29
N CYS A 3 9.74 19.10 -11.11
CA CYS A 3 8.67 19.15 -10.10
C CYS A 3 9.29 19.10 -8.69
N ARG A 4 8.71 19.86 -7.74
CA ARG A 4 9.13 19.80 -6.33
C ARG A 4 8.68 18.47 -5.73
N ILE A 5 9.62 17.73 -5.16
CA ILE A 5 9.34 16.47 -4.45
C ILE A 5 9.21 16.78 -2.96
N PRO A 6 8.08 16.44 -2.30
CA PRO A 6 7.92 16.60 -0.87
C PRO A 6 8.92 15.75 -0.07
N GLU A 7 9.29 16.22 1.11
CA GLU A 7 10.08 15.42 2.05
C GLU A 7 9.23 14.32 2.68
N VAL A 8 9.82 13.14 2.90
CA VAL A 8 9.10 11.99 3.47
C VAL A 8 8.53 12.31 4.86
N ALA A 9 9.26 13.07 5.68
CA ALA A 9 8.78 13.49 7.01
C ALA A 9 7.48 14.31 6.92
N SER A 10 7.42 15.26 5.99
CA SER A 10 6.22 16.07 5.75
C SER A 10 5.04 15.23 5.23
N LEU A 11 5.30 14.25 4.37
CA LEU A 11 4.26 13.32 3.89
C LEU A 11 3.71 12.44 5.02
N VAL A 12 4.57 11.99 5.94
CA VAL A 12 4.16 11.19 7.10
C VAL A 12 3.31 12.02 8.05
N GLU A 13 3.72 13.24 8.36
CA GLU A 13 2.97 14.17 9.22
C GLU A 13 1.57 14.45 8.64
N GLU A 14 1.50 14.82 7.35
CA GLU A 14 0.22 15.07 6.68
C GLU A 14 -0.70 13.83 6.68
N ALA A 15 -0.12 12.64 6.47
CA ALA A 15 -0.86 11.39 6.52
C ALA A 15 -1.37 11.07 7.94
N GLN A 16 -0.59 11.33 8.99
CA GLN A 16 -0.98 11.14 10.38
C GLN A 16 -2.14 12.07 10.77
N ASP A 17 -2.05 13.36 10.42
CA ASP A 17 -3.11 14.34 10.66
C ASP A 17 -4.41 13.93 9.96
N LYS A 18 -4.29 13.51 8.69
CA LYS A 18 -5.46 13.04 7.94
C LYS A 18 -6.05 11.77 8.53
N PHE A 19 -5.21 10.84 8.99
CA PHE A 19 -5.66 9.61 9.63
C PHE A 19 -6.47 9.91 10.90
N GLN A 20 -5.99 10.82 11.75
CA GLN A 20 -6.71 11.24 12.94
C GLN A 20 -8.04 11.91 12.61
N LEU A 21 -8.08 12.76 11.58
CA LEU A 21 -9.31 13.41 11.13
C LEU A 21 -10.35 12.41 10.60
N VAL A 22 -9.94 11.41 9.81
CA VAL A 22 -10.85 10.47 9.15
C VAL A 22 -11.30 9.35 10.08
N PHE A 23 -10.40 8.83 10.93
CA PHE A 23 -10.68 7.66 11.76
C PHE A 23 -10.89 7.97 13.25
N GLY A 24 -10.66 9.22 13.68
CA GLY A 24 -10.86 9.66 15.07
C GLY A 24 -9.85 9.07 16.06
N THR A 25 -8.73 8.52 15.59
CA THR A 25 -7.70 7.89 16.42
C THR A 25 -6.31 8.10 15.82
N VAL A 26 -5.25 7.88 16.59
CA VAL A 26 -3.87 8.03 16.12
C VAL A 26 -3.37 6.74 15.46
N ALA A 27 -2.53 6.89 14.43
CA ALA A 27 -1.86 5.77 13.80
C ALA A 27 -0.75 5.22 14.71
N ASP A 28 -0.57 3.90 14.73
CA ASP A 28 0.50 3.25 15.50
C ASP A 28 1.76 3.03 14.66
N VAL A 29 1.61 2.95 13.33
CA VAL A 29 2.69 2.69 12.38
C VAL A 29 2.65 3.65 11.20
N ALA A 30 3.83 3.99 10.70
CA ALA A 30 4.04 4.69 9.44
C ALA A 30 5.08 3.93 8.62
N VAL A 31 4.76 3.65 7.35
CA VAL A 31 5.64 2.96 6.41
C VAL A 31 5.67 3.70 5.09
N MET A 32 6.75 3.52 4.32
CA MET A 32 6.89 4.13 3.00
C MET A 32 7.51 3.15 2.00
N ALA A 33 7.10 3.28 0.74
CA ALA A 33 7.68 2.55 -0.38
C ALA A 33 7.95 3.51 -1.55
N PRO A 34 9.17 3.52 -2.12
CA PRO A 34 9.50 4.36 -3.25
C PRO A 34 8.93 3.80 -4.57
N GLY A 35 8.60 4.71 -5.49
CA GLY A 35 8.53 4.36 -6.90
C GLY A 35 9.91 3.99 -7.45
N ARG A 36 9.97 3.51 -8.69
CA ARG A 36 11.24 3.15 -9.34
C ARG A 36 11.31 3.65 -10.77
N VAL A 37 12.53 3.77 -11.26
CA VAL A 37 12.84 3.86 -12.69
C VAL A 37 13.73 2.69 -13.06
N ASN A 38 13.54 2.11 -14.24
CA ASN A 38 14.50 1.17 -14.79
C ASN A 38 15.52 1.97 -15.60
N ILE A 39 16.80 1.84 -15.27
CA ILE A 39 17.88 2.50 -16.03
C ILE A 39 18.09 1.73 -17.35
N ILE A 40 18.10 0.40 -17.26
CA ILE A 40 18.20 -0.52 -18.40
C ILE A 40 17.58 -1.88 -18.04
N GLY A 41 17.23 -2.68 -19.04
CA GLY A 41 16.68 -4.03 -18.88
C GLY A 41 15.16 -4.11 -19.02
N GLU A 42 14.53 -3.15 -19.70
CA GLU A 42 13.09 -3.22 -19.97
C GLU A 42 12.73 -4.49 -20.74
N HIS A 43 11.61 -5.13 -20.38
CA HIS A 43 11.10 -6.35 -21.00
C HIS A 43 11.99 -7.59 -20.87
N THR A 44 12.99 -7.56 -19.99
CA THR A 44 13.89 -8.71 -19.74
C THR A 44 13.55 -9.47 -18.46
N ASP A 45 12.85 -8.83 -17.52
CA ASP A 45 12.49 -9.36 -16.22
C ASP A 45 11.61 -10.62 -16.30
N TYR A 46 10.65 -10.65 -17.23
CA TYR A 46 9.81 -11.83 -17.46
C TYR A 46 10.44 -12.87 -18.42
N ASN A 47 11.69 -12.66 -18.85
CA ASN A 47 12.47 -13.57 -19.70
C ASN A 47 13.74 -14.07 -19.00
N ASP A 48 13.77 -14.09 -17.66
CA ASP A 48 14.94 -14.48 -16.84
C ASP A 48 16.21 -13.66 -17.16
N GLY A 49 16.06 -12.41 -17.61
CA GLY A 49 17.15 -11.49 -17.91
C GLY A 49 17.53 -10.57 -16.72
N PHE A 50 18.55 -9.74 -16.94
CA PHE A 50 19.02 -8.79 -15.93
C PHE A 50 18.31 -7.43 -16.04
N VAL A 51 17.97 -6.87 -14.88
CA VAL A 51 17.43 -5.51 -14.76
C VAL A 51 18.32 -4.63 -13.89
N PHE A 52 18.35 -3.33 -14.18
CA PHE A 52 19.04 -2.35 -13.34
C PHE A 52 18.10 -1.20 -12.93
N PRO A 53 17.22 -1.44 -11.93
CA PRO A 53 16.32 -0.42 -11.41
C PRO A 53 16.97 0.47 -10.36
N MET A 54 16.41 1.67 -10.19
CA MET A 54 16.76 2.60 -9.12
C MET A 54 15.49 3.12 -8.46
N ALA A 55 15.49 3.15 -7.12
CA ALA A 55 14.42 3.76 -6.34
C ALA A 55 14.39 5.28 -6.56
N LEU A 56 13.19 5.83 -6.68
CA LEU A 56 12.96 7.26 -6.83
C LEU A 56 12.62 7.90 -5.48
N PRO A 57 12.90 9.21 -5.31
CA PRO A 57 12.48 9.95 -4.11
C PRO A 57 10.96 10.16 -4.00
N MET A 58 10.20 9.85 -5.06
CA MET A 58 8.73 9.85 -5.04
C MET A 58 8.24 8.58 -4.36
N VAL A 59 7.57 8.73 -3.21
CA VAL A 59 7.16 7.62 -2.35
C VAL A 59 5.65 7.56 -2.20
N THR A 60 5.15 6.38 -1.86
CA THR A 60 3.83 6.19 -1.25
C THR A 60 4.03 5.98 0.25
N VAL A 61 3.35 6.78 1.07
CA VAL A 61 3.32 6.63 2.53
C VAL A 61 2.00 6.02 2.95
N VAL A 62 2.05 5.07 3.88
CA VAL A 62 0.88 4.50 4.53
C VAL A 62 1.05 4.63 6.03
N VAL A 63 0.04 5.20 6.68
CA VAL A 63 -0.09 5.20 8.14
C VAL A 63 -1.29 4.34 8.53
N GLY A 64 -1.17 3.65 9.65
CA GLY A 64 -2.21 2.72 10.05
C GLY A 64 -2.15 2.35 11.52
N ARG A 65 -3.23 1.71 11.96
CA ARG A 65 -3.39 1.17 13.29
C ARG A 65 -4.05 -0.19 13.19
N ARG A 66 -3.64 -1.12 14.05
CA ARG A 66 -4.34 -2.40 14.17
C ARG A 66 -5.70 -2.16 14.84
N VAL A 67 -6.75 -2.68 14.23
CA VAL A 67 -8.10 -2.65 14.80
C VAL A 67 -8.51 -4.05 15.20
N GLU A 68 -9.27 -4.15 16.30
CA GLU A 68 -9.99 -5.36 16.66
C GLU A 68 -11.28 -5.41 15.83
N GLY A 69 -11.48 -6.49 15.09
CA GLY A 69 -12.62 -6.65 14.20
C GLY A 69 -12.27 -7.31 12.88
N GLY A 70 -13.31 -7.70 12.13
CA GLY A 70 -13.18 -8.40 10.86
C GLY A 70 -13.25 -7.49 9.64
N CYS A 71 -12.88 -6.21 9.73
CA CYS A 71 -13.00 -5.25 8.62
C CYS A 71 -11.77 -4.33 8.52
N CYS A 72 -11.26 -4.18 7.30
CA CYS A 72 -10.25 -3.22 6.91
C CYS A 72 -10.91 -1.96 6.36
N ARG A 73 -10.50 -0.78 6.85
CA ARG A 73 -10.94 0.52 6.34
C ARG A 73 -9.73 1.27 5.82
N VAL A 74 -9.82 1.76 4.60
CA VAL A 74 -8.69 2.39 3.91
C VAL A 74 -9.14 3.71 3.29
N HIS A 75 -8.34 4.76 3.48
CA HIS A 75 -8.55 6.07 2.90
C HIS A 75 -7.33 6.49 2.07
N THR A 76 -7.54 7.05 0.89
CA THR A 76 -6.48 7.63 0.06
C THR A 76 -6.57 9.15 0.04
N MET A 77 -5.42 9.81 0.14
CA MET A 77 -5.28 11.26 0.00
C MET A 77 -4.98 11.69 -1.44
N SER A 78 -4.72 10.74 -2.34
CA SER A 78 -4.38 11.05 -3.73
C SER A 78 -5.61 11.61 -4.44
N THR A 79 -5.52 12.89 -4.84
CA THR A 79 -6.61 13.58 -5.54
C THR A 79 -6.89 13.03 -6.93
N GLN A 80 -5.93 12.31 -7.51
CA GLN A 80 -6.05 11.66 -8.81
C GLN A 80 -6.65 10.25 -8.72
N ALA A 81 -6.78 9.69 -7.51
CA ALA A 81 -7.40 8.38 -7.33
C ALA A 81 -8.91 8.46 -7.59
N ASP A 82 -9.45 7.42 -8.22
CA ASP A 82 -10.89 7.30 -8.48
C ASP A 82 -11.69 7.33 -7.16
N LYS A 83 -12.87 7.93 -7.23
CA LYS A 83 -13.83 7.89 -6.13
C LYS A 83 -14.44 6.47 -5.99
N PRO A 84 -14.80 6.05 -4.77
CA PRO A 84 -14.65 6.75 -3.50
C PRO A 84 -13.19 6.75 -2.98
N HIS A 85 -12.83 7.80 -2.22
CA HIS A 85 -11.51 7.89 -1.56
C HIS A 85 -11.44 7.10 -0.25
N GLN A 86 -12.55 6.53 0.19
CA GLN A 86 -12.61 5.63 1.34
C GLN A 86 -13.31 4.35 0.94
N VAL A 87 -12.76 3.21 1.37
CA VAL A 87 -13.30 1.88 1.14
C VAL A 87 -13.25 1.08 2.42
N GLU A 88 -14.19 0.15 2.54
CA GLU A 88 -14.23 -0.84 3.61
C GLU A 88 -14.39 -2.23 3.01
N PHE A 89 -13.67 -3.22 3.53
CA PHE A 89 -13.75 -4.61 3.08
C PHE A 89 -13.41 -5.56 4.23
N PRO A 90 -13.98 -6.77 4.25
CA PRO A 90 -13.74 -7.71 5.33
C PRO A 90 -12.25 -8.09 5.41
N ALA A 91 -11.77 -8.31 6.63
CA ALA A 91 -10.46 -8.91 6.85
C ALA A 91 -10.43 -10.32 6.24
N PRO A 92 -9.29 -10.75 5.67
CA PRO A 92 -9.19 -12.05 5.04
C PRO A 92 -9.44 -13.16 6.08
N SER A 93 -10.25 -14.13 5.68
CA SER A 93 -10.52 -15.34 6.46
C SER A 93 -10.51 -16.55 5.50
N PRO A 94 -10.33 -17.79 5.99
CA PRO A 94 -10.36 -18.98 5.13
C PRO A 94 -11.64 -19.10 4.28
N SER A 95 -12.74 -18.51 4.74
CA SER A 95 -14.04 -18.48 4.06
C SER A 95 -14.30 -17.22 3.23
N THR A 96 -13.39 -16.24 3.25
CA THR A 96 -13.59 -14.93 2.62
C THR A 96 -12.50 -14.65 1.59
N THR A 97 -12.86 -14.78 0.32
CA THR A 97 -12.01 -14.38 -0.80
C THR A 97 -12.31 -12.95 -1.20
N LEU A 98 -11.34 -12.06 -1.06
CA LEU A 98 -11.46 -10.68 -1.57
C LEU A 98 -11.48 -10.70 -3.10
N GLN A 99 -12.41 -9.95 -3.69
CA GLN A 99 -12.54 -9.82 -5.13
C GLN A 99 -12.10 -8.42 -5.60
N PRO A 100 -11.49 -8.30 -6.79
CA PRO A 100 -11.27 -7.02 -7.44
C PRO A 100 -12.61 -6.29 -7.68
N GLY A 101 -12.58 -4.96 -7.65
CA GLY A 101 -13.74 -4.14 -7.96
C GLY A 101 -13.42 -2.66 -8.04
N SER A 102 -14.44 -1.82 -7.89
CA SER A 102 -14.26 -0.36 -7.81
C SER A 102 -14.07 0.07 -6.34
N PRO A 103 -13.26 1.12 -6.08
CA PRO A 103 -12.39 1.84 -7.01
C PRO A 103 -11.09 1.05 -7.31
N ALA A 104 -10.50 1.28 -8.49
CA ALA A 104 -9.36 0.50 -8.97
C ALA A 104 -8.13 0.56 -8.04
N TRP A 105 -7.88 1.73 -7.43
CA TRP A 105 -6.77 1.90 -6.49
C TRP A 105 -6.86 0.96 -5.27
N ALA A 106 -8.07 0.63 -4.81
CA ALA A 106 -8.27 -0.23 -3.65
C ALA A 106 -7.89 -1.68 -3.95
N ASN A 107 -7.87 -2.09 -5.22
CA ASN A 107 -7.51 -3.45 -5.61
C ASN A 107 -6.05 -3.78 -5.30
N TYR A 108 -5.14 -2.80 -5.32
CA TYR A 108 -3.75 -3.02 -4.89
C TYR A 108 -3.70 -3.44 -3.42
N VAL A 109 -4.44 -2.74 -2.55
CA VAL A 109 -4.49 -3.06 -1.12
C VAL A 109 -5.19 -4.40 -0.89
N LYS A 110 -6.36 -4.62 -1.52
CA LYS A 110 -7.09 -5.89 -1.42
C LYS A 110 -6.25 -7.08 -1.89
N GLY A 111 -5.52 -6.93 -3.00
CA GLY A 111 -4.67 -7.97 -3.56
C GLY A 111 -3.53 -8.36 -2.63
N VAL A 112 -2.85 -7.37 -2.04
CA VAL A 112 -1.81 -7.63 -1.02
C VAL A 112 -2.42 -8.32 0.19
N VAL A 113 -3.54 -7.83 0.72
CA VAL A 113 -4.22 -8.42 1.89
C VAL A 113 -4.68 -9.86 1.61
N ALA A 114 -5.20 -10.14 0.41
CA ALA A 114 -5.66 -11.47 0.02
C ALA A 114 -4.55 -12.50 -0.11
N ASN A 115 -3.34 -12.06 -0.49
CA ASN A 115 -2.18 -12.93 -0.70
C ASN A 115 -1.12 -12.80 0.39
N PHE A 116 -1.40 -12.02 1.45
CA PHE A 116 -0.45 -11.83 2.54
C PHE A 116 -0.34 -13.13 3.32
N PRO A 117 0.85 -13.75 3.42
CA PRO A 117 1.02 -15.08 4.01
C PRO A 117 0.94 -15.11 5.56
N GLY A 118 0.32 -14.09 6.19
CA GLY A 118 0.44 -13.81 7.62
C GLY A 118 -0.01 -14.93 8.57
N ILE A 119 0.98 -15.46 9.33
CA ILE A 119 0.93 -16.43 10.44
C ILE A 119 0.37 -17.82 10.08
N PHE A 120 1.04 -18.53 9.17
CA PHE A 120 1.22 -20.00 9.19
C PHE A 120 2.41 -20.35 8.29
N PHE A 121 3.64 -20.14 8.76
CA PHE A 121 4.84 -20.68 8.11
C PHE A 121 5.64 -21.46 9.14
N PHE A 122 5.25 -22.72 9.36
CA PHE A 122 6.19 -23.73 9.86
C PHE A 122 7.03 -24.17 8.66
N VAL A 123 8.21 -23.57 8.50
CA VAL A 123 9.23 -24.16 7.63
C VAL A 123 9.91 -25.24 8.46
N PHE A 124 9.44 -26.48 8.33
CA PHE A 124 10.29 -27.64 8.62
C PHE A 124 11.16 -27.85 7.38
N PHE A 125 12.46 -27.55 7.48
CA PHE A 125 13.43 -28.17 6.59
C PHE A 125 13.72 -29.59 7.10
N PRO A 126 13.85 -30.60 6.21
CA PRO A 126 14.48 -31.87 6.56
C PRO A 126 15.96 -31.70 6.90
#